data_AF-A0A5B1QCZ6-F1
#
_entry.id   AF-A0A5B1QCZ6-F1
#
_cell.length_a   1.000
_cell.length_b   1.000
_cell.length_c   1.000
_cell.angle_alpha   90.00
_cell.angle_beta   90.00
_cell.angle_gamma   90.00
#
_symmetry.space_group_name_H-M   'P 1'
#
loop_
_entity.id
_entity.type
_entity.pdbx_description
1 polymer ?
#
loop_
_entity_poly.entity_id
_entity_poly.type
_entity_poly.pdbx_seq_one_letter_code
_entity_poly.pdbx_strand_id
1 'polypeptide(L)'
;MHSTANSAVDDTEIHALGHVNPKCFTWTGPDPAHHFSTAIVPVAFTFLAQHMANWTALQYLHLTNVAFPLPLLPSPSDTGPVQAPLFPALPNLITVYVGQATMLPLRPLAAFVLSRAAPALQSVRLVDCYIESIWGARVRRRDVEQAAVALVQSSGSRSALGDYMRLRAPDVDADSPAWMGAAVDRIRSVVRCEALTERIIGGDRVEGSAVLD
;
A
#
# COMPACT_ATOMS: atom_id res chain seq x y z
N MET A 1 -9.67 -34.50 12.37
CA MET A 1 -9.54 -33.73 13.63
C MET A 1 -9.35 -32.27 13.25
N HIS A 2 -10.45 -31.54 13.11
CA HIS A 2 -10.42 -30.09 12.91
C HIS A 2 -10.26 -29.44 14.28
N SER A 3 -9.11 -28.81 14.52
CA SER A 3 -8.93 -27.95 15.68
C SER A 3 -9.79 -26.71 15.50
N THR A 4 -11.01 -26.75 16.03
CA THR A 4 -11.79 -25.54 16.30
C THR A 4 -11.14 -24.83 17.48
N ALA A 5 -10.18 -23.96 17.19
CA ALA A 5 -9.64 -23.05 18.17
C ALA A 5 -10.72 -22.02 18.53
N ASN A 6 -11.46 -22.31 19.60
CA ASN A 6 -12.01 -21.30 20.48
C ASN A 6 -10.85 -20.48 21.06
N SER A 7 -10.80 -19.21 20.75
CA SER A 7 -10.87 -18.19 21.80
C SER A 7 -11.56 -17.00 21.17
N ALA A 8 -12.52 -16.40 21.87
CA ALA A 8 -12.75 -14.98 21.70
C ALA A 8 -11.37 -14.33 21.88
N VAL A 9 -10.68 -14.05 20.77
CA VAL A 9 -9.59 -13.08 20.77
C VAL A 9 -10.25 -11.86 21.36
N ASP A 10 -9.79 -11.47 22.54
CA ASP A 10 -10.44 -10.45 23.34
C ASP A 10 -10.52 -9.17 22.51
N ASP A 11 -11.69 -8.91 21.91
CA ASP A 11 -11.92 -7.78 21.01
C ASP A 11 -11.55 -6.46 21.70
N THR A 12 -11.50 -6.45 23.04
CA THR A 12 -11.06 -5.29 23.82
C THR A 12 -9.64 -4.83 23.50
N GLU A 13 -8.70 -5.74 23.20
CA GLU A 13 -7.32 -5.35 22.85
C GLU A 13 -7.26 -4.67 21.47
N ILE A 14 -8.08 -5.12 20.52
CA ILE A 14 -8.16 -4.52 19.19
C ILE A 14 -8.87 -3.16 19.25
N HIS A 15 -9.96 -3.05 20.03
CA HIS A 15 -10.65 -1.78 20.24
C HIS A 15 -9.76 -0.71 20.87
N ALA A 16 -8.78 -1.09 21.69
CA ALA A 16 -7.80 -0.15 22.27
C ALA A 16 -7.00 0.60 21.19
N LEU A 17 -6.78 0.01 20.02
CA LEU A 17 -6.13 0.66 18.88
C LEU A 17 -6.92 1.86 18.34
N GLY A 18 -8.25 1.86 18.52
CA GLY A 18 -9.10 2.98 18.14
C GLY A 18 -8.95 4.21 19.05
N HIS A 19 -8.40 4.04 20.25
CA HIS A 19 -8.23 5.10 21.26
C HIS A 19 -6.84 5.74 21.26
N VAL A 20 -5.88 5.16 20.55
CA VAL A 20 -4.54 5.73 20.41
C VAL A 20 -4.44 6.65 19.20
N ASN A 21 -3.53 7.63 19.26
CA ASN A 21 -3.17 8.49 18.13
C ASN A 21 -1.64 8.60 18.02
N PRO A 22 -0.96 7.52 17.58
CA PRO A 22 0.48 7.43 17.63
C PRO A 22 1.13 8.35 16.59
N LYS A 23 2.34 8.86 16.88
CA LYS A 23 3.21 9.48 15.87
C LYS A 23 3.96 8.45 15.02
N CYS A 24 4.26 7.31 15.61
CA CYS A 24 5.01 6.22 15.02
C CYS A 24 4.29 4.92 15.35
N PHE A 25 3.91 4.15 14.33
CA PHE A 25 3.25 2.86 14.50
C PHE A 25 4.03 1.78 13.76
N THR A 26 4.34 0.70 14.48
CA THR A 26 5.05 -0.45 13.94
C THR A 26 4.24 -1.71 14.20
N TRP A 27 3.93 -2.43 13.13
CA TRP A 27 3.46 -3.81 13.18
C TRP A 27 4.51 -4.72 12.56
N THR A 28 4.83 -5.78 13.28
CA THR A 28 5.71 -6.85 12.82
C THR A 28 5.02 -8.17 13.14
N GLY A 29 5.06 -9.12 12.20
CA GLY A 29 4.50 -10.45 12.42
C GLY A 29 5.15 -11.16 13.62
N PRO A 30 4.49 -12.18 14.18
CA PRO A 30 4.92 -12.84 15.40
C PRO A 30 6.19 -13.71 15.23
N ASP A 31 6.47 -14.13 13.99
CA ASP A 31 7.57 -15.07 13.71
C ASP A 31 8.89 -14.35 13.37
N PRO A 32 10.04 -14.99 13.62
CA PRO A 32 11.34 -14.43 13.29
C PRO A 32 11.52 -14.23 11.78
N ALA A 33 12.41 -13.31 11.40
CA ALA A 33 12.62 -12.88 10.02
C ALA A 33 12.92 -14.00 8.98
N HIS A 34 13.39 -15.19 9.43
CA HIS A 34 13.71 -16.31 8.54
C HIS A 34 12.50 -17.21 8.20
N HIS A 35 11.34 -17.03 8.83
CA HIS A 35 10.12 -17.80 8.58
C HIS A 35 9.05 -16.97 7.85
N PHE A 36 9.42 -16.47 6.66
CA PHE A 36 8.59 -15.51 5.92
C PHE A 36 7.15 -15.98 5.68
N SER A 37 6.92 -17.25 5.34
CA SER A 37 5.59 -17.77 5.00
C SER A 37 4.65 -17.92 6.20
N THR A 38 5.18 -18.21 7.39
CA THR A 38 4.36 -18.39 8.61
C THR A 38 4.15 -17.08 9.36
N ALA A 39 5.05 -16.11 9.14
CA ALA A 39 4.96 -14.79 9.75
C ALA A 39 3.80 -13.93 9.24
N ILE A 40 3.28 -14.19 8.03
CA ILE A 40 2.24 -13.36 7.43
C ILE A 40 0.93 -13.53 8.19
N VAL A 41 0.39 -12.43 8.71
CA VAL A 41 -0.90 -12.39 9.40
C VAL A 41 -1.95 -11.74 8.50
N PRO A 42 -2.83 -12.51 7.80
CA PRO A 42 -3.72 -11.93 6.78
C PRO A 42 -4.77 -10.98 7.34
N VAL A 43 -5.20 -11.18 8.58
CA VAL A 43 -6.27 -10.36 9.19
C VAL A 43 -5.73 -9.07 9.82
N ALA A 44 -4.42 -8.98 10.05
CA ALA A 44 -3.81 -7.85 10.76
C ALA A 44 -4.11 -6.51 10.08
N PHE A 45 -3.91 -6.42 8.75
CA PHE A 45 -4.17 -5.18 8.03
C PHE A 45 -5.64 -4.74 8.12
N THR A 46 -6.58 -5.69 8.03
CA THR A 46 -8.02 -5.39 8.12
C THR A 46 -8.37 -4.70 9.43
N PHE A 47 -7.87 -5.21 10.56
CA PHE A 47 -8.08 -4.60 11.88
C PHE A 47 -7.39 -3.25 12.01
N LEU A 48 -6.14 -3.13 11.54
CA LEU A 48 -5.42 -1.87 11.59
C LEU A 48 -6.13 -0.79 10.76
N ALA A 49 -6.57 -1.12 9.55
CA ALA A 49 -7.24 -0.19 8.64
C ALA A 49 -8.54 0.39 9.22
N GLN A 50 -9.26 -0.38 10.05
CA GLN A 50 -10.47 0.10 10.75
C GLN A 50 -10.19 1.24 11.72
N HIS A 51 -8.98 1.30 12.30
CA HIS A 51 -8.63 2.28 13.33
C HIS A 51 -7.70 3.39 12.82
N MET A 52 -6.95 3.16 11.74
CA MET A 52 -6.01 4.13 11.17
C MET A 52 -6.65 5.49 10.85
N ALA A 53 -7.94 5.55 10.55
CA ALA A 53 -8.63 6.81 10.26
C ALA A 53 -8.59 7.80 11.44
N ASN A 54 -8.43 7.31 12.68
CA ASN A 54 -8.33 8.13 13.87
C ASN A 54 -6.89 8.59 14.17
N TRP A 55 -5.88 8.03 13.49
CA TRP A 55 -4.46 8.26 13.77
C TRP A 55 -3.93 9.51 13.05
N THR A 56 -4.56 10.66 13.33
CA THR A 56 -4.24 11.93 12.68
C THR A 56 -2.82 12.45 12.96
N ALA A 57 -2.19 12.03 14.06
CA ALA A 57 -0.83 12.41 14.43
C ALA A 57 0.25 11.50 13.81
N LEU A 58 -0.15 10.44 13.09
CA LEU A 58 0.76 9.46 12.53
C LEU A 58 1.69 10.08 11.48
N GLN A 59 2.98 9.92 11.69
CA GLN A 59 4.06 10.40 10.82
C GLN A 59 4.82 9.23 10.19
N TYR A 60 4.95 8.13 10.91
CA TYR A 60 5.72 6.96 10.49
C TYR A 60 4.88 5.71 10.66
N LEU A 61 4.67 4.99 9.55
CA LEU A 61 3.96 3.72 9.52
C LEU A 61 4.91 2.64 9.04
N HIS A 62 5.09 1.60 9.84
CA HIS A 62 5.91 0.44 9.52
C HIS A 62 5.04 -0.81 9.63
N LEU A 63 4.83 -1.51 8.52
CA LEU A 63 4.08 -2.76 8.47
C LEU A 63 4.95 -3.86 7.87
N THR A 64 5.16 -4.95 8.59
CA THR A 64 5.76 -6.15 8.01
C THR A 64 4.94 -7.40 8.24
N ASN A 65 5.10 -8.38 7.35
CA ASN A 65 4.46 -9.69 7.47
C ASN A 65 2.92 -9.57 7.52
N VAL A 66 2.38 -8.77 6.61
CA VAL A 66 0.93 -8.55 6.45
C VAL A 66 0.47 -9.07 5.10
N ALA A 67 -0.75 -9.60 5.03
CA ALA A 67 -1.43 -9.73 3.74
C ALA A 67 -2.47 -8.62 3.64
N PHE A 68 -2.55 -7.99 2.48
CA PHE A 68 -3.64 -7.06 2.21
C PHE A 68 -4.88 -7.85 1.77
N PRO A 69 -6.08 -7.45 2.21
CA PRO A 69 -7.29 -8.10 1.76
C PRO A 69 -7.42 -7.87 0.26
N LEU A 70 -7.43 -8.96 -0.52
CA LEU A 70 -7.84 -8.85 -1.91
C LEU A 70 -9.29 -8.36 -1.92
N PRO A 71 -9.64 -7.38 -2.77
CA PRO A 71 -11.05 -7.18 -3.08
C PRO A 71 -11.59 -8.52 -3.58
N LEU A 72 -12.62 -9.04 -2.91
CA LEU A 72 -13.30 -10.27 -3.33
C LEU A 72 -13.76 -10.08 -4.77
N LEU A 73 -12.99 -10.66 -5.71
CA LEU A 73 -13.18 -10.69 -7.16
C LEU A 73 -13.88 -9.45 -7.76
N PRO A 74 -13.13 -8.49 -8.36
CA PRO A 74 -13.77 -7.53 -9.26
C PRO A 74 -14.34 -8.30 -10.45
N SER A 75 -15.60 -8.05 -10.77
CA SER A 75 -16.26 -8.55 -11.99
C SER A 75 -15.36 -8.25 -13.20
N PRO A 76 -15.26 -9.12 -14.23
CA PRO A 76 -14.42 -8.90 -15.41
C PRO A 76 -14.76 -7.63 -16.22
N SER A 77 -15.79 -6.89 -15.82
CA SER A 77 -16.22 -5.61 -16.37
C SER A 77 -15.85 -4.38 -15.51
N ASP A 78 -15.03 -4.52 -14.46
CA ASP A 78 -14.83 -3.48 -13.43
C ASP A 78 -13.96 -2.30 -13.93
N THR A 79 -14.60 -1.52 -14.80
CA THR A 79 -14.40 -0.08 -15.02
C THR A 79 -15.07 0.74 -13.90
N GLY A 80 -15.45 0.09 -12.80
CA GLY A 80 -16.13 0.71 -11.67
C GLY A 80 -15.31 1.80 -10.98
N PRO A 81 -15.97 2.60 -10.13
CA PRO A 81 -15.36 3.74 -9.46
C PRO A 81 -14.13 3.29 -8.67
N VAL A 82 -13.11 4.16 -8.67
CA VAL A 82 -11.83 3.96 -7.99
C VAL A 82 -12.08 3.42 -6.58
N GLN A 83 -11.59 2.20 -6.30
CA GLN A 83 -11.59 1.64 -4.95
C GLN A 83 -10.91 2.60 -3.99
N ALA A 84 -11.40 2.65 -2.74
CA ALA A 84 -10.86 3.51 -1.70
C ALA A 84 -9.32 3.42 -1.64
N PRO A 85 -8.62 4.54 -1.32
CA PRO A 85 -7.17 4.51 -1.17
C PRO A 85 -6.74 3.46 -0.14
N LEU A 86 -5.53 2.91 -0.31
CA LEU A 86 -5.04 1.83 0.54
C LEU A 86 -5.08 2.18 2.04
N PHE A 87 -4.78 3.43 2.36
CA PHE A 87 -4.88 3.97 3.71
C PHE A 87 -5.91 5.09 3.74
N PRO A 88 -6.54 5.36 4.90
CA PRO A 88 -7.42 6.50 5.08
C PRO A 88 -6.64 7.83 4.99
N ALA A 89 -7.32 8.95 5.17
CA ALA A 89 -6.66 10.24 5.28
C ALA A 89 -5.75 10.30 6.53
N LEU A 90 -4.46 10.48 6.28
CA LEU A 90 -3.39 10.52 7.26
C LEU A 90 -2.56 11.80 6.99
N PRO A 91 -3.06 12.98 7.41
CA PRO A 91 -2.56 14.27 6.95
C PRO A 91 -1.09 14.54 7.30
N ASN A 92 -0.61 13.95 8.40
CA ASN A 92 0.74 14.12 8.90
C ASN A 92 1.69 12.97 8.52
N LEU A 93 1.24 12.00 7.72
CA LEU A 93 2.06 10.83 7.38
C LEU A 93 3.22 11.22 6.45
N ILE A 94 4.44 10.94 6.89
CA ILE A 94 5.68 11.28 6.18
C ILE A 94 6.27 10.05 5.50
N THR A 95 6.29 8.91 6.21
CA THR A 95 6.95 7.69 5.74
C THR A 95 6.06 6.47 5.95
N VAL A 96 5.95 5.67 4.90
CA VAL A 96 5.35 4.33 4.93
C VAL A 96 6.43 3.32 4.59
N TYR A 97 6.60 2.32 5.44
CA TYR A 97 7.39 1.14 5.19
C TYR A 97 6.46 -0.07 5.16
N VAL A 98 6.47 -0.82 4.06
CA VAL A 98 5.77 -2.09 3.92
C VAL A 98 6.80 -3.15 3.57
N GLY A 99 7.03 -4.10 4.46
CA GLY A 99 7.97 -5.20 4.27
C GLY A 99 7.27 -6.54 4.21
N GLN A 100 7.77 -7.49 3.40
CA GLN A 100 7.38 -8.90 3.49
C GLN A 100 5.84 -9.04 3.45
N ALA A 101 5.23 -8.43 2.45
CA ALA A 101 3.77 -8.32 2.36
C ALA A 101 3.24 -8.98 1.10
N THR A 102 2.06 -9.57 1.19
CA THR A 102 1.38 -10.23 0.06
C THR A 102 0.10 -9.53 -0.32
N MET A 103 -0.38 -9.82 -1.53
CA MET A 103 -1.64 -9.31 -2.06
C MET A 103 -1.69 -7.78 -2.14
N LEU A 104 -0.54 -7.11 -2.31
CA LEU A 104 -0.46 -5.64 -2.26
C LEU A 104 -1.30 -4.99 -3.40
N PRO A 105 -2.36 -4.23 -3.09
CA PRO A 105 -3.25 -3.72 -4.13
C PRO A 105 -2.67 -2.43 -4.73
N LEU A 106 -2.02 -2.57 -5.89
CA LEU A 106 -1.25 -1.50 -6.53
C LEU A 106 -2.08 -0.27 -6.90
N ARG A 107 -3.34 -0.45 -7.31
CA ARG A 107 -4.26 0.66 -7.63
C ARG A 107 -4.60 1.48 -6.37
N PRO A 108 -5.15 0.92 -5.28
CA PRO A 108 -5.32 1.64 -4.02
C PRO A 108 -4.05 2.29 -3.46
N LEU A 109 -2.89 1.64 -3.62
CA LEU A 109 -1.61 2.23 -3.22
C LEU A 109 -1.26 3.47 -4.06
N ALA A 110 -1.34 3.37 -5.38
CA ALA A 110 -1.09 4.49 -6.27
C ALA A 110 -2.08 5.63 -6.01
N ALA A 111 -3.36 5.31 -5.79
CA ALA A 111 -4.39 6.28 -5.43
C ALA A 111 -4.02 7.00 -4.13
N PHE A 112 -3.56 6.28 -3.10
CA PHE A 112 -3.10 6.86 -1.85
C PHE A 112 -1.91 7.83 -2.05
N VAL A 113 -0.86 7.40 -2.77
CA VAL A 113 0.35 8.22 -3.02
C VAL A 113 0.04 9.51 -3.80
N LEU A 114 -0.93 9.44 -4.70
CA LEU A 114 -1.39 10.55 -5.52
C LEU A 114 -2.50 11.39 -4.84
N SER A 115 -3.05 10.94 -3.71
CA SER A 115 -4.16 11.61 -3.03
C SER A 115 -3.69 12.80 -2.17
N ARG A 116 -4.65 13.66 -1.81
CA ARG A 116 -4.48 14.66 -0.73
C ARG A 116 -4.64 14.09 0.67
N ALA A 117 -4.89 12.80 0.77
CA ALA A 117 -5.14 12.14 2.05
C ALA A 117 -3.87 12.14 2.91
N ALA A 118 -2.68 12.18 2.28
CA ALA A 118 -1.39 12.27 2.94
C ALA A 118 -0.47 13.31 2.24
N PRO A 119 -0.72 14.62 2.43
CA PRO A 119 0.03 15.68 1.76
C PRO A 119 1.49 15.78 2.24
N ALA A 120 1.77 15.35 3.48
CA ALA A 120 3.11 15.30 4.05
C ALA A 120 3.94 14.09 3.58
N LEU A 121 3.38 13.20 2.74
CA LEU A 121 4.03 11.95 2.37
C LEU A 121 5.27 12.22 1.52
N GLN A 122 6.42 11.76 2.02
CA GLN A 122 7.73 11.93 1.40
C GLN A 122 8.31 10.60 0.92
N SER A 123 8.03 9.49 1.60
CA SER A 123 8.63 8.19 1.28
C SER A 123 7.66 7.02 1.48
N VAL A 124 7.63 6.12 0.50
CA VAL A 124 6.98 4.80 0.57
C VAL A 124 8.02 3.76 0.17
N ARG A 125 8.38 2.88 1.09
CA ARG A 125 9.39 1.84 0.88
C ARG A 125 8.71 0.48 0.92
N LEU A 126 8.75 -0.24 -0.19
CA LEU A 126 8.17 -1.56 -0.37
C LEU A 126 9.30 -2.58 -0.45
N VAL A 127 9.46 -3.42 0.58
CA VAL A 127 10.56 -4.38 0.68
C VAL A 127 9.98 -5.79 0.61
N ASP A 128 10.36 -6.61 -0.37
CA ASP A 128 9.80 -7.95 -0.56
C ASP A 128 8.25 -7.96 -0.51
N CYS A 129 7.64 -7.01 -1.21
CA CYS A 129 6.20 -7.00 -1.41
C CYS A 129 5.82 -7.81 -2.65
N TYR A 130 4.69 -8.51 -2.60
CA TYR A 130 4.20 -9.39 -3.65
C TYR A 130 2.81 -8.98 -4.10
N ILE A 131 2.56 -9.05 -5.41
CA ILE A 131 1.25 -8.70 -6.00
C ILE A 131 0.17 -9.70 -5.56
N GLU A 132 0.54 -10.97 -5.47
CA GLU A 132 -0.36 -12.07 -5.14
C GLU A 132 0.12 -12.78 -3.87
N SER A 133 0.79 -13.93 -4.02
CA SER A 133 1.36 -14.69 -2.92
C SER A 133 2.87 -14.48 -2.80
N ILE A 134 3.47 -15.03 -1.75
CA ILE A 134 4.93 -15.11 -1.56
C ILE A 134 5.67 -15.81 -2.71
N TRP A 135 4.94 -16.62 -3.50
CA TRP A 135 5.45 -17.31 -4.68
C TRP A 135 5.23 -16.50 -5.97
N GLY A 136 4.36 -15.50 -5.93
CA GLY A 136 4.03 -14.62 -7.05
C GLY A 136 5.12 -13.60 -7.36
N ALA A 137 4.87 -12.75 -8.35
CA ALA A 137 5.78 -11.68 -8.72
C ALA A 137 5.96 -10.66 -7.59
N ARG A 138 7.21 -10.24 -7.37
CA ARG A 138 7.52 -9.10 -6.50
C ARG A 138 7.05 -7.82 -7.16
N VAL A 139 6.57 -6.89 -6.34
CA VAL A 139 6.16 -5.56 -6.77
C VAL A 139 7.41 -4.80 -7.22
N ARG A 140 7.38 -4.32 -8.46
CA ARG A 140 8.36 -3.40 -9.01
C ARG A 140 7.79 -1.99 -9.07
N ARG A 141 8.66 -0.98 -9.16
CA ARG A 141 8.21 0.42 -9.23
C ARG A 141 7.36 0.66 -10.48
N ARG A 142 7.71 0.07 -11.62
CA ARG A 142 6.94 0.13 -12.88
C ARG A 142 5.50 -0.35 -12.72
N ASP A 143 5.23 -1.31 -11.83
CA ASP A 143 3.89 -1.83 -11.63
C ASP A 143 3.01 -0.78 -10.91
N VAL A 144 3.60 -0.01 -9.99
CA VAL A 144 2.95 1.13 -9.33
C VAL A 144 2.77 2.30 -10.31
N GLU A 145 3.75 2.56 -11.18
CA GLU A 145 3.65 3.57 -12.24
C GLU A 145 2.49 3.25 -13.21
N GLN A 146 2.38 2.00 -13.66
CA GLN A 146 1.27 1.55 -14.52
C GLN A 146 -0.08 1.69 -13.81
N ALA A 147 -0.17 1.36 -12.52
CA ALA A 147 -1.38 1.55 -11.73
C ALA A 147 -1.76 3.04 -11.61
N ALA A 148 -0.77 3.93 -11.42
CA ALA A 148 -0.96 5.37 -11.39
C ALA A 148 -1.48 5.92 -12.74
N VAL A 149 -0.88 5.49 -13.86
CA VAL A 149 -1.33 5.87 -15.20
C VAL A 149 -2.77 5.42 -15.44
N ALA A 150 -3.10 4.18 -15.10
CA ALA A 150 -4.44 3.65 -15.27
C ALA A 150 -5.48 4.43 -14.44
N LEU A 151 -5.13 4.90 -13.23
CA LEU A 151 -5.99 5.74 -12.41
C LEU A 151 -6.26 7.11 -13.05
N VAL A 152 -5.23 7.74 -13.63
CA VAL A 152 -5.38 9.03 -14.32
C VAL A 152 -6.30 8.86 -15.55
N GLN A 153 -6.12 7.78 -16.31
CA GLN A 153 -6.95 7.47 -17.47
C GLN A 153 -8.41 7.19 -17.09
N SER A 154 -8.65 6.48 -15.98
CA SER A 154 -10.03 6.14 -15.55
C SER A 154 -10.75 7.29 -14.86
N SER A 155 -10.03 8.29 -14.34
CA SER A 155 -10.59 9.36 -13.49
C SER A 155 -11.15 10.57 -14.24
N GLY A 156 -11.29 10.51 -15.57
CA GLY A 156 -11.65 11.60 -16.49
C GLY A 156 -12.24 12.87 -15.87
N SER A 157 -11.53 14.00 -15.98
CA SER A 157 -11.86 15.42 -15.68
C SER A 157 -12.56 15.81 -14.35
N ARG A 158 -13.16 14.90 -13.56
CA ARG A 158 -14.07 15.21 -12.43
C ARG A 158 -13.77 14.52 -11.09
N SER A 159 -12.67 13.78 -10.96
CA SER A 159 -12.30 13.14 -9.69
C SER A 159 -11.50 14.07 -8.75
N ALA A 160 -11.62 13.87 -7.43
CA ALA A 160 -10.81 14.54 -6.39
C ALA A 160 -9.29 14.37 -6.59
N LEU A 161 -8.88 13.32 -7.33
CA LEU A 161 -7.50 13.13 -7.79
C LEU A 161 -7.08 14.21 -8.80
N GLY A 162 -7.98 14.56 -9.72
CA GLY A 162 -7.78 15.63 -10.70
C GLY A 162 -7.62 17.00 -10.03
N ASP A 163 -8.36 17.28 -8.96
CA ASP A 163 -8.22 18.53 -8.22
C ASP A 163 -6.87 18.65 -7.52
N TYR A 164 -6.29 17.55 -6.98
CA TYR A 164 -4.92 17.58 -6.44
C TYR A 164 -3.90 17.93 -7.50
N MET A 165 -3.98 17.26 -8.65
CA MET A 165 -3.03 17.50 -9.70
C MET A 165 -3.17 18.93 -10.25
N ARG A 166 -4.39 19.46 -10.39
CA ARG A 166 -4.64 20.88 -10.74
C ARG A 166 -3.95 21.88 -9.82
N LEU A 167 -3.83 21.64 -8.52
CA LEU A 167 -3.10 22.55 -7.64
C LEU A 167 -1.59 22.52 -7.87
N ARG A 168 -1.04 21.37 -8.27
CA ARG A 168 0.42 21.23 -8.48
C ARG A 168 0.85 21.73 -9.86
N ALA A 169 -0.06 21.71 -10.83
CA ALA A 169 0.18 22.20 -12.19
C ALA A 169 -1.07 22.95 -12.72
N PRO A 170 -1.34 24.18 -12.22
CA PRO A 170 -2.57 24.92 -12.52
C PRO A 170 -2.73 25.29 -14.01
N ASP A 171 -1.62 25.32 -14.77
CA ASP A 171 -1.60 25.72 -16.18
C ASP A 171 -1.70 24.53 -17.15
N VAL A 172 -1.91 23.31 -16.66
CA VAL A 172 -1.98 22.11 -17.51
C VAL A 172 -3.44 21.78 -17.79
N ASP A 173 -3.84 21.79 -19.06
CA ASP A 173 -5.20 21.38 -19.46
C ASP A 173 -5.53 19.98 -18.95
N ALA A 174 -6.73 19.76 -18.41
CA ALA A 174 -7.16 18.50 -17.78
C ALA A 174 -7.01 17.26 -18.70
N ASP A 175 -7.01 17.48 -20.02
CA ASP A 175 -6.88 16.43 -21.04
C ASP A 175 -5.45 16.30 -21.59
N SER A 176 -4.49 17.06 -21.04
CA SER A 176 -3.10 17.02 -21.48
C SER A 176 -2.41 15.73 -21.03
N PRO A 177 -1.61 15.08 -21.90
CA PRO A 177 -0.80 13.92 -21.54
C PRO A 177 0.22 14.22 -20.42
N ALA A 178 0.46 15.51 -20.11
CA ALA A 178 1.31 15.95 -19.01
C ALA A 178 0.86 15.42 -17.63
N TRP A 179 -0.43 15.13 -17.42
CA TRP A 179 -0.91 14.58 -16.16
C TRP A 179 -0.40 13.17 -15.86
N MET A 180 -0.29 12.33 -16.89
CA MET A 180 0.28 10.99 -16.76
C MET A 180 1.75 11.08 -16.36
N GLY A 181 2.50 12.01 -16.97
CA GLY A 181 3.88 12.30 -16.61
C GLY A 181 4.02 12.73 -15.15
N ALA A 182 3.22 13.70 -14.71
CA ALA A 182 3.25 14.19 -13.33
C ALA A 182 2.91 13.11 -12.29
N ALA A 183 1.99 12.19 -12.61
CA ALA A 183 1.66 11.06 -11.75
C ALA A 183 2.85 10.10 -11.60
N VAL A 184 3.46 9.72 -12.73
CA VAL A 184 4.64 8.86 -12.76
C VAL A 184 5.81 9.50 -12.01
N ASP A 185 6.06 10.80 -12.22
CA ASP A 185 7.11 11.53 -11.52
C ASP A 185 6.87 11.56 -10.00
N ARG A 186 5.61 11.71 -9.57
CA ARG A 186 5.26 11.61 -8.15
C ARG A 186 5.56 10.22 -7.60
N ILE A 187 5.14 9.15 -8.29
CA ILE A 187 5.47 7.77 -7.88
C ILE A 187 6.99 7.60 -7.78
N ARG A 188 7.75 7.99 -8.79
CA ARG A 188 9.22 7.87 -8.80
C ARG A 188 9.91 8.61 -7.67
N SER A 189 9.37 9.77 -7.27
CA SER A 189 9.95 10.59 -6.20
C SER A 189 9.70 10.02 -4.80
N VAL A 190 8.61 9.28 -4.59
CA VAL A 190 8.15 8.83 -3.26
C VAL A 190 8.35 7.34 -3.06
N VAL A 191 8.10 6.53 -4.08
CA VAL A 191 8.03 5.07 -3.99
C VAL A 191 9.37 4.44 -4.35
N ARG A 192 9.86 3.56 -3.47
CA ARG A 192 11.00 2.68 -3.69
C ARG A 192 10.57 1.24 -3.47
N CYS A 193 10.87 0.38 -4.42
CA CYS A 193 10.69 -1.07 -4.30
C CYS A 193 12.05 -1.72 -4.14
N GLU A 194 12.19 -2.64 -3.20
CA GLU A 194 13.46 -3.26 -2.84
C GLU A 194 13.26 -4.76 -2.63
N ALA A 195 14.29 -5.54 -2.94
CA ALA A 195 14.39 -6.94 -2.57
C ALA A 195 15.38 -7.08 -1.41
N LEU A 196 15.00 -7.74 -0.32
CA LEU A 196 15.91 -8.01 0.81
C LEU A 196 16.25 -9.50 0.90
N THR A 197 15.27 -10.36 0.63
CA THR A 197 15.43 -11.81 0.71
C THR A 197 15.79 -12.41 -0.65
N GLU A 198 16.68 -13.39 -0.65
CA GLU A 198 16.89 -14.24 -1.81
C GLU A 198 15.67 -15.14 -2.02
N ARG A 199 15.25 -15.33 -3.28
CA ARG A 199 14.21 -16.30 -3.61
C ARG A 199 14.76 -17.71 -3.47
N ILE A 200 14.04 -18.54 -2.72
CA ILE A 200 14.43 -19.95 -2.52
C ILE A 200 14.34 -20.72 -3.85
N ILE A 201 13.34 -20.47 -4.73
CA ILE A 201 13.21 -21.12 -6.07
C ILE A 201 12.38 -20.22 -7.05
N GLY A 202 12.75 -20.12 -8.34
CA GLY A 202 11.77 -19.90 -9.44
C GLY A 202 11.65 -18.55 -10.17
N GLY A 203 12.54 -17.56 -9.99
CA GLY A 203 12.57 -16.35 -10.84
C GLY A 203 13.16 -15.12 -10.13
N ASP A 204 13.50 -14.05 -10.87
CA ASP A 204 14.21 -12.82 -10.43
C ASP A 204 15.17 -13.05 -9.26
N ARG A 205 16.38 -13.51 -9.58
CA ARG A 205 17.48 -13.53 -8.62
C ARG A 205 18.02 -12.13 -8.47
N VAL A 206 17.99 -11.62 -7.26
CA VAL A 206 18.60 -10.35 -6.87
C VAL A 206 19.46 -10.66 -5.65
N GLU A 207 20.78 -10.49 -5.79
CA GLU A 207 21.72 -10.61 -4.69
C GLU A 207 21.85 -9.23 -4.01
N GLY A 208 21.56 -9.17 -2.70
CA GLY A 208 21.61 -7.93 -1.90
C GLY A 208 20.39 -7.01 -2.05
N SER A 209 20.44 -5.89 -1.31
CA SER A 209 19.39 -4.86 -1.35
C SER A 209 19.42 -4.11 -2.68
N ALA A 210 18.79 -4.65 -3.72
CA ALA A 210 18.66 -3.96 -4.99
C ALA A 210 17.31 -3.26 -5.11
N VAL A 211 17.34 -2.09 -5.74
CA VAL A 211 16.15 -1.34 -6.13
C VAL A 211 15.49 -2.05 -7.32
N LEU A 212 14.19 -2.31 -7.21
CA LEU A 212 13.39 -2.96 -8.24
C LEU A 212 12.64 -1.89 -9.06
N ASP A 213 13.16 -1.60 -10.24
CA ASP A 213 12.55 -0.69 -11.20
C ASP A 213 11.39 -1.32 -11.99
#